data_AF-A0A2H0TL92-F1
#
_entry.id   AF-A0A2H0TL92-F1
#
_cell.length_a   1.000
_cell.length_b   1.000
_cell.length_c   1.000
_cell.angle_alpha   90.00
_cell.angle_beta   90.00
_cell.angle_gamma   90.00
#
_symmetry.space_group_name_H-M   'P 1'
#
loop_
_entity.id
_entity.type
_entity.pdbx_description
1 polymer ?
#
loop_
_entity_poly.entity_id
_entity_poly.type
_entity_poly.pdbx_seq_one_letter_code
_entity_poly.pdbx_strand_id
1 'polypeptide(L)'
;MEDADVIIAPSFGQGKNDPGFSNVDIAGYIFIALMELKNLPLILQWEVESVYSSFLKGLEERPTLHTIKTHHQWWKYLDTYEMLSQAKQIMEQEGWSKPVLVAHSWHLWRAKRVLEKMGINPIIPSGLNIISFDSESTQWWTRNWLFWILREIPARLIHFKRGWI
;
A
#
# COMPACT_ATOMS: atom_id res chain seq x y z
N MET A 1 17.76 -5.19 -2.98
CA MET A 1 16.59 -5.75 -2.28
C MET A 1 16.93 -6.97 -1.41
N GLU A 2 18.19 -7.43 -1.38
CA GLU A 2 18.61 -8.64 -0.63
C GLU A 2 18.35 -8.60 0.88
N ASP A 3 18.15 -7.40 1.44
CA ASP A 3 17.90 -7.16 2.85
C ASP A 3 16.41 -7.07 3.24
N ALA A 4 15.49 -7.12 2.27
CA ALA A 4 14.06 -6.98 2.55
C ALA A 4 13.51 -8.21 3.27
N ASP A 5 12.63 -8.00 4.26
CA ASP A 5 12.01 -9.08 5.04
C ASP A 5 10.47 -9.10 4.96
N VAL A 6 9.83 -8.05 4.42
CA VAL A 6 8.38 -7.98 4.21
C VAL A 6 8.01 -7.00 3.10
N ILE A 7 6.88 -7.20 2.43
CA ILE A 7 6.29 -6.25 1.48
C ILE A 7 5.07 -5.58 2.13
N ILE A 8 4.98 -4.25 2.05
CA ILE A 8 3.82 -3.47 2.49
C ILE A 8 3.21 -2.78 1.28
N ALA A 9 1.90 -2.96 1.06
CA ALA A 9 1.19 -2.30 -0.02
C ALA A 9 -0.13 -1.66 0.42
N PRO A 10 -0.18 -0.34 0.66
CA PRO A 10 -1.44 0.38 0.80
C PRO A 10 -2.18 0.40 -0.54
N SER A 11 -3.52 0.49 -0.49
CA SER A 11 -4.33 0.64 -1.70
C SER A 11 -4.33 2.07 -2.21
N PHE A 12 -4.73 2.24 -3.48
CA PHE A 12 -4.87 3.53 -4.12
C PHE A 12 -6.17 3.60 -4.93
N GLY A 13 -7.12 4.41 -4.48
CA GLY A 13 -8.43 4.50 -5.12
C GLY A 13 -9.28 3.26 -4.85
N GLN A 14 -10.54 3.36 -5.23
CA GLN A 14 -11.48 2.24 -5.23
C GLN A 14 -12.30 2.26 -6.52
N GLY A 15 -12.45 1.12 -7.19
CA GLY A 15 -13.30 0.99 -8.39
C GLY A 15 -14.79 0.90 -8.04
N LYS A 16 -15.69 1.12 -9.00
CA LYS A 16 -17.15 0.96 -8.76
C LYS A 16 -17.57 -0.48 -8.43
N ASN A 17 -16.83 -1.47 -8.96
CA ASN A 17 -17.10 -2.89 -8.76
C ASN A 17 -15.97 -3.61 -8.02
N ASP A 18 -15.09 -2.85 -7.35
CA ASP A 18 -13.84 -3.30 -6.72
C ASP A 18 -12.86 -4.06 -7.66
N PRO A 19 -11.56 -4.11 -7.35
CA PRO A 19 -10.81 -3.24 -6.44
C PRO A 19 -10.30 -1.96 -7.12
N GLY A 20 -10.54 -1.74 -8.42
CA GLY A 20 -10.07 -0.57 -9.18
C GLY A 20 -8.70 -0.78 -9.83
N PHE A 21 -8.46 -0.12 -10.97
CA PHE A 21 -7.31 -0.40 -11.85
C PHE A 21 -5.95 -0.20 -11.17
N SER A 22 -5.81 0.85 -10.37
CA SER A 22 -4.56 1.11 -9.64
C SER A 22 -4.18 -0.03 -8.69
N ASN A 23 -5.16 -0.67 -8.06
CA ASN A 23 -4.92 -1.80 -7.15
C ASN A 23 -4.56 -3.09 -7.91
N VAL A 24 -5.06 -3.24 -9.15
CA VAL A 24 -4.62 -4.30 -10.07
C VAL A 24 -3.16 -4.11 -10.45
N ASP A 25 -2.75 -2.89 -10.80
CA ASP A 25 -1.36 -2.59 -11.14
C ASP A 25 -0.42 -2.79 -9.95
N ILE A 26 -0.84 -2.40 -8.73
CA ILE A 26 -0.05 -2.66 -7.50
C ILE A 26 0.12 -4.17 -7.30
N ALA A 27 -0.96 -4.95 -7.33
CA ALA A 27 -0.89 -6.39 -7.13
C ALA A 27 -0.07 -7.07 -8.24
N GLY A 28 -0.22 -6.63 -9.49
CA GLY A 28 0.53 -7.13 -10.64
C GLY A 28 2.01 -6.78 -10.55
N TYR A 29 2.35 -5.59 -10.09
CA TYR A 29 3.74 -5.20 -9.82
C TYR A 29 4.37 -6.08 -8.75
N ILE A 30 3.66 -6.34 -7.64
CA ILE A 30 4.15 -7.24 -6.59
C ILE A 30 4.38 -8.64 -7.16
N PHE A 31 3.40 -9.18 -7.90
CA PHE A 31 3.48 -10.51 -8.49
C PHE A 31 4.61 -10.63 -9.52
N ILE A 32 4.77 -9.67 -10.43
CA ILE A 32 5.72 -9.79 -11.54
C ILE A 32 7.12 -9.33 -11.11
N ALA A 33 7.23 -8.16 -10.48
CA ALA A 33 8.53 -7.52 -10.22
C ALA A 33 9.16 -7.97 -8.91
N LEU A 34 8.39 -8.56 -7.99
CA LEU A 34 8.89 -8.96 -6.66
C LEU A 34 8.80 -10.47 -6.40
N MET A 35 8.33 -11.30 -7.34
CA MET A 35 8.37 -12.77 -7.18
C MET A 35 9.80 -13.33 -7.07
N GLU A 36 10.81 -12.63 -7.59
CA GLU A 36 12.23 -13.01 -7.39
C GLU A 36 12.70 -12.78 -5.94
N LEU A 37 11.96 -12.01 -5.15
CA LEU A 37 12.23 -11.79 -3.72
C LEU A 37 11.62 -12.92 -2.89
N LYS A 38 12.27 -14.10 -2.93
CA LYS A 38 12.22 -15.18 -1.93
C LYS A 38 10.92 -15.29 -1.12
N ASN A 39 9.77 -15.36 -1.80
CA ASN A 39 8.45 -15.57 -1.20
C ASN A 39 8.22 -14.73 0.08
N LEU A 40 8.63 -13.45 0.07
CA LEU A 40 8.55 -12.58 1.24
C LEU A 40 7.10 -12.49 1.75
N PRO A 41 6.90 -12.41 3.07
CA PRO A 41 5.59 -12.14 3.64
C PRO A 41 5.06 -10.79 3.15
N LEU A 42 3.73 -10.66 3.07
CA LEU A 42 3.06 -9.47 2.58
C LEU A 42 2.08 -8.92 3.62
N ILE A 43 2.04 -7.60 3.73
CA ILE A 43 1.03 -6.83 4.45
C ILE A 43 0.32 -5.95 3.43
N LEU A 44 -0.87 -6.37 3.03
CA LEU A 44 -1.64 -5.73 1.96
C LEU A 44 -2.89 -5.08 2.52
N GLN A 45 -3.25 -3.90 1.99
CA GLN A 45 -4.61 -3.41 2.16
C GLN A 45 -5.59 -4.25 1.33
N TRP A 46 -6.81 -4.43 1.82
CA TRP A 46 -7.77 -5.38 1.27
C TRP A 46 -8.04 -5.25 -0.23
N GLU A 47 -8.06 -4.03 -0.79
CA GLU A 47 -8.29 -3.85 -2.22
C GLU A 47 -7.17 -4.52 -3.04
N VAL A 48 -5.91 -4.34 -2.64
CA VAL A 48 -4.75 -4.96 -3.29
C VAL A 48 -4.73 -6.47 -3.04
N GLU A 49 -5.01 -6.88 -1.80
CA GLU A 49 -5.05 -8.30 -1.43
C GLU A 49 -6.05 -9.09 -2.26
N SER A 50 -7.25 -8.53 -2.47
CA SER A 50 -8.31 -9.19 -3.24
C SER A 50 -7.86 -9.56 -4.67
N VAL A 51 -7.06 -8.70 -5.31
CA VAL A 51 -6.44 -9.00 -6.61
C VAL A 51 -5.32 -10.02 -6.45
N TYR A 52 -4.39 -9.76 -5.53
CA TYR A 52 -3.19 -10.57 -5.39
C TYR A 52 -3.52 -12.04 -5.09
N SER A 53 -4.48 -12.29 -4.20
CA SER A 53 -4.99 -13.63 -3.88
C SER A 53 -5.60 -14.35 -5.09
N SER A 54 -6.09 -13.62 -6.09
CA SER A 54 -6.56 -14.22 -7.35
C SER A 54 -5.40 -14.75 -8.21
N PHE A 55 -4.24 -14.10 -8.17
CA PHE A 55 -3.03 -14.54 -8.89
C PHE A 55 -2.38 -15.77 -8.24
N LEU A 56 -2.56 -15.95 -6.94
CA LEU A 56 -2.05 -17.12 -6.21
C LEU A 56 -2.88 -18.39 -6.42
N LYS A 57 -4.04 -18.32 -7.10
CA LYS A 57 -4.90 -19.48 -7.33
C LYS A 57 -4.15 -20.52 -8.18
N GLY A 58 -3.94 -21.71 -7.61
CA GLY A 58 -3.26 -22.82 -8.28
C GLY A 58 -1.77 -22.92 -7.99
N LEU A 59 -1.19 -22.02 -7.19
CA LEU A 59 0.18 -22.17 -6.69
C LEU A 59 0.20 -23.09 -5.46
N GLU A 60 1.16 -24.03 -5.43
CA GLU A 60 1.39 -24.97 -4.32
C GLU A 60 1.95 -24.26 -3.09
N GLU A 61 2.94 -23.40 -3.29
CA GLU A 61 3.51 -22.55 -2.25
C GLU A 61 2.91 -21.15 -2.32
N ARG A 62 2.51 -20.62 -1.17
CA ARG A 62 1.97 -19.26 -1.04
C ARG A 62 2.74 -18.51 0.02
N PRO A 63 2.99 -17.20 -0.17
CA PRO A 63 3.61 -16.40 0.86
C PRO A 63 2.66 -16.22 2.05
N THR A 64 3.22 -15.95 3.22
CA THR A 64 2.46 -15.46 4.36
C THR A 64 1.82 -14.12 4.00
N LEU A 65 0.52 -13.98 4.24
CA LEU A 65 -0.27 -12.83 3.82
C LEU A 65 -1.09 -12.28 4.99
N HIS A 66 -0.86 -11.03 5.34
CA HIS A 66 -1.65 -10.26 6.29
C HIS A 66 -2.48 -9.20 5.55
N THR A 67 -3.79 -9.17 5.82
CA THR A 67 -4.69 -8.19 5.20
C THR A 67 -5.16 -7.16 6.22
N ILE A 68 -4.99 -5.87 5.90
CA ILE A 68 -5.58 -4.76 6.64
C ILE A 68 -6.86 -4.32 5.92
N LYS A 69 -8.01 -4.57 6.54
CA LYS A 69 -9.35 -4.33 5.95
C LYS A 69 -10.03 -3.08 6.50
N THR A 70 -9.91 -2.83 7.80
CA THR A 70 -10.68 -1.80 8.48
C THR A 70 -9.80 -0.99 9.43
N HIS A 71 -10.22 0.24 9.71
CA HIS A 71 -9.65 1.00 10.81
C HIS A 71 -9.96 0.28 12.13
N HIS A 72 -9.06 0.40 13.13
CA HIS A 72 -9.36 0.00 14.51
C HIS A 72 -10.65 0.62 15.09
N GLN A 73 -11.10 1.76 14.56
CA GLN A 73 -12.39 2.36 14.91
C GLN A 73 -13.37 2.12 13.77
N TRP A 74 -14.39 1.29 14.00
CA TRP A 74 -15.28 0.78 12.94
C TRP A 74 -16.00 1.85 12.12
N TRP A 75 -16.18 3.06 12.65
CA TRP A 75 -16.82 4.19 11.97
C TRP A 75 -15.84 5.11 11.22
N LYS A 76 -14.54 4.88 11.32
CA LYS A 76 -13.52 5.72 10.68
C LYS A 76 -13.03 5.12 9.37
N TYR A 77 -12.75 6.02 8.43
CA TYR A 77 -12.07 5.68 7.18
C TYR A 77 -10.63 5.23 7.48
N LEU A 78 -10.24 4.09 6.91
CA LEU A 78 -8.86 3.59 6.97
C LEU A 78 -7.96 4.49 6.13
N ASP A 79 -7.30 5.45 6.79
CA ASP A 79 -6.34 6.33 6.14
C ASP A 79 -4.92 5.73 6.12
N THR A 80 -4.01 6.43 5.43
CA THR A 80 -2.63 5.99 5.27
C THR A 80 -1.88 5.86 6.59
N TYR A 81 -2.16 6.72 7.57
CA TYR A 81 -1.50 6.65 8.87
C TYR A 81 -1.97 5.39 9.61
N GLU A 82 -3.29 5.17 9.65
CA GLU A 82 -3.87 4.01 10.32
C GLU A 82 -3.41 2.69 9.67
N MET A 83 -3.45 2.60 8.33
CA MET A 83 -3.01 1.40 7.61
C MET A 83 -1.54 1.08 7.91
N LEU A 84 -0.65 2.09 7.85
CA LEU A 84 0.78 1.87 8.10
C LEU A 84 1.09 1.65 9.59
N SER A 85 0.28 2.21 10.50
CA SER A 85 0.38 1.92 11.93
C SER A 85 0.01 0.47 12.23
N GLN A 86 -1.03 -0.06 11.59
CA GLN A 86 -1.39 -1.48 11.69
C GLN A 86 -0.31 -2.36 11.07
N ALA A 87 0.25 -1.97 9.93
CA ALA A 87 1.37 -2.70 9.31
C ALA A 87 2.59 -2.76 10.22
N LYS A 88 2.94 -1.66 10.90
CA LYS A 88 4.01 -1.63 11.90
C LYS A 88 3.77 -2.60 13.06
N GLN A 89 2.54 -2.68 13.57
CA GLN A 89 2.20 -3.63 14.63
C GLN A 89 2.40 -5.09 14.18
N ILE A 90 1.98 -5.40 12.95
CA ILE A 90 2.21 -6.73 12.37
C ILE A 90 3.71 -7.00 12.23
N MET A 91 4.49 -6.05 11.70
CA MET A 91 5.94 -6.19 11.62
C MET A 91 6.59 -6.44 12.98
N GLU A 92 6.18 -5.72 14.02
CA GLU A 92 6.71 -5.90 15.38
C GLU A 92 6.37 -7.28 15.95
N GLN A 93 5.17 -7.80 15.66
CA GLN A 93 4.74 -9.13 16.09
C GLN A 93 5.53 -10.25 15.39
N GLU A 94 5.81 -10.06 14.11
CA GLU A 94 6.49 -11.05 13.26
C GLU A 94 8.03 -10.89 13.28
N GLY A 95 8.55 -9.84 13.92
CA GLY A 95 9.99 -9.55 13.98
C GLY A 95 10.59 -9.00 12.68
N TRP A 96 9.77 -8.42 11.80
CA TRP A 96 10.21 -7.78 10.55
C TRP A 96 10.60 -6.32 10.77
N SER A 97 11.58 -5.84 10.00
CA SER A 97 12.20 -4.53 10.22
C SER A 97 12.57 -3.78 8.95
N LYS A 98 12.63 -4.44 7.80
CA LYS A 98 13.12 -3.89 6.53
C LYS A 98 12.07 -4.06 5.41
N PRO A 99 10.99 -3.26 5.45
CA PRO A 99 9.89 -3.43 4.51
C PRO A 99 10.22 -2.86 3.13
N VAL A 100 9.75 -3.52 2.08
CA VAL A 100 9.57 -2.94 0.75
C VAL A 100 8.22 -2.26 0.70
N LEU A 101 8.18 -0.96 0.41
CA LEU A 101 6.93 -0.21 0.27
C LEU A 101 6.53 -0.14 -1.21
N VAL A 102 5.42 -0.79 -1.55
CA VAL A 102 4.81 -0.72 -2.89
C VAL A 102 3.55 0.12 -2.81
N ALA A 103 3.60 1.32 -3.37
CA ALA A 103 2.46 2.22 -3.44
C ALA A 103 2.44 2.93 -4.79
N HIS A 104 1.28 3.46 -5.18
CA HIS A 104 1.16 4.35 -6.33
C HIS A 104 2.17 5.50 -6.21
N SER A 105 2.89 5.82 -7.28
CA SER A 105 4.01 6.79 -7.30
C SER A 105 3.66 8.15 -6.66
N TRP A 106 2.45 8.64 -6.89
CA TRP A 106 1.93 9.90 -6.34
C TRP A 106 1.58 9.85 -4.84
N HIS A 107 1.35 8.66 -4.29
CA HIS A 107 1.07 8.43 -2.87
C HIS A 107 2.32 8.04 -2.07
N LEU A 108 3.33 7.52 -2.76
CA LEU A 108 4.58 7.00 -2.21
C LEU A 108 5.25 7.96 -1.23
N TRP A 109 5.30 9.26 -1.55
CA TRP A 109 5.90 10.26 -0.67
C TRP A 109 5.23 10.29 0.70
N ARG A 110 3.90 10.30 0.76
CA ARG A 110 3.15 10.38 2.02
C ARG A 110 3.28 9.08 2.80
N ALA A 111 3.15 7.94 2.14
CA ALA A 111 3.33 6.63 2.78
C ALA A 111 4.74 6.47 3.36
N LYS A 112 5.78 6.85 2.61
CA LYS A 112 7.17 6.84 3.08
C LYS A 112 7.36 7.75 4.30
N ARG A 113 6.87 8.99 4.27
CA ARG A 113 7.01 9.92 5.40
C ARG A 113 6.34 9.42 6.68
N VAL A 114 5.17 8.79 6.56
CA VAL A 114 4.48 8.18 7.69
C VAL A 114 5.34 7.06 8.31
N LEU A 115 5.90 6.16 7.50
CA LEU A 115 6.79 5.10 8.00
C LEU A 115 8.06 5.67 8.64
N GLU A 116 8.71 6.66 8.00
CA GLU A 116 9.90 7.32 8.55
C GLU A 116 9.61 7.96 9.91
N LYS A 117 8.44 8.59 10.06
CA LYS A 117 8.00 9.17 11.33
C LYS A 117 7.82 8.13 12.43
N MET A 118 7.44 6.91 12.05
CA MET A 118 7.32 5.75 12.93
C MET A 118 8.65 5.04 13.18
N GLY A 119 9.77 5.56 12.65
CA GLY A 119 11.11 4.96 12.81
C GLY A 119 11.42 3.84 11.81
N ILE A 120 10.61 3.66 10.77
CA ILE A 120 10.80 2.65 9.73
C ILE A 120 11.32 3.32 8.46
N ASN A 121 12.44 2.85 7.92
CA ASN A 121 12.97 3.33 6.65
C ASN A 121 12.69 2.31 5.53
N PRO A 122 11.61 2.47 4.75
CA PRO A 122 11.23 1.47 3.75
C PRO A 122 12.15 1.49 2.53
N ILE A 123 12.39 0.31 1.97
CA ILE A 123 13.00 0.13 0.64
C ILE A 123 11.94 0.48 -0.40
N ILE A 124 12.30 1.37 -1.33
CA ILE A 124 11.43 1.77 -2.43
C ILE A 124 11.91 1.08 -3.71
N PRO A 125 11.12 0.20 -4.31
CA PRO A 125 11.53 -0.48 -5.54
C PRO A 125 11.37 0.45 -6.75
N SER A 126 12.15 0.21 -7.80
CA SER A 126 12.11 1.00 -9.04
C SER A 126 10.93 0.62 -9.94
N GLY A 127 10.45 1.53 -10.78
CA GLY A 127 9.41 1.19 -11.78
C GLY A 127 7.96 1.34 -11.28
N LEU A 128 7.74 1.88 -10.08
CA LEU A 128 6.40 2.17 -9.55
C LEU A 128 5.60 3.20 -10.38
N ASN A 129 6.21 3.83 -11.38
CA ASN A 129 5.54 4.72 -12.33
C ASN A 129 4.63 3.97 -13.32
N ILE A 130 4.68 2.63 -13.36
CA ILE A 130 3.76 1.81 -14.15
C ILE A 130 2.34 1.78 -13.57
N ILE A 131 2.21 2.06 -12.26
CA ILE A 131 0.92 2.04 -11.57
C ILE A 131 0.10 3.25 -12.04
N SER A 132 -1.01 2.97 -12.70
CA SER A 132 -1.88 3.97 -13.32
C SER A 132 -2.91 4.52 -12.35
N PHE A 133 -3.40 5.73 -12.63
CA PHE A 133 -4.63 6.24 -12.01
C PHE A 133 -5.84 5.47 -12.56
N ASP A 134 -6.87 5.31 -11.73
CA ASP A 134 -8.15 4.72 -12.15
C ASP A 134 -9.16 5.84 -12.46
N SER A 135 -9.35 6.16 -13.74
CA SER A 135 -10.28 7.20 -14.18
C SER A 135 -11.73 6.97 -13.74
N GLU A 136 -12.10 5.73 -13.43
CA GLU A 136 -13.44 5.36 -12.99
C GLU A 136 -13.57 5.25 -11.47
N SER A 137 -12.51 5.57 -10.73
CA SER A 137 -12.49 5.45 -9.27
C SER A 137 -13.65 6.18 -8.59
N THR A 138 -14.27 5.57 -7.60
CA THR A 138 -15.30 6.19 -6.76
C THR A 138 -14.73 7.36 -5.96
N GLN A 139 -13.44 7.28 -5.59
CA GLN A 139 -12.67 8.36 -5.00
C GLN A 139 -12.22 9.32 -6.09
N TRP A 140 -12.94 10.43 -6.29
CA TRP A 140 -12.69 11.33 -7.43
C TRP A 140 -11.24 11.85 -7.49
N TRP A 141 -10.56 11.98 -6.36
CA TRP A 141 -9.18 12.44 -6.28
C TRP A 141 -8.13 11.41 -6.73
N THR A 142 -8.48 10.13 -6.91
CA THR A 142 -7.59 9.10 -7.46
C THR A 142 -7.86 8.82 -8.94
N ARG A 143 -8.62 9.67 -9.62
CA ARG A 143 -8.91 9.52 -11.06
C ARG A 143 -7.82 10.05 -11.99
N ASN A 144 -7.03 11.00 -11.53
CA ASN A 144 -5.92 11.58 -12.28
C ASN A 144 -5.00 12.39 -11.36
N TRP A 145 -3.83 12.75 -11.89
CA TRP A 145 -2.80 13.49 -11.18
C TRP A 145 -3.25 14.88 -10.71
N LEU A 146 -4.09 15.59 -11.48
CA LEU A 146 -4.52 16.95 -11.14
C LEU A 146 -5.41 16.93 -9.90
N PHE A 147 -6.43 16.06 -9.88
CA PHE A 147 -7.32 15.90 -8.74
C PHE A 147 -6.58 15.37 -7.51
N TRP A 148 -5.58 14.51 -7.72
CA TRP A 148 -4.71 14.06 -6.65
C TRP A 148 -3.98 15.22 -5.98
N ILE A 149 -3.32 16.09 -6.75
CA ILE A 149 -2.59 17.24 -6.20
C ILE A 149 -3.50 18.13 -5.36
N LEU A 150 -4.70 18.44 -5.87
CA LEU A 150 -5.67 19.28 -5.17
C LEU A 150 -6.07 18.70 -3.80
N ARG A 151 -6.20 17.38 -3.69
CA ARG A 151 -6.53 16.69 -2.44
C ARG A 151 -5.29 16.46 -1.56
N GLU A 152 -4.14 16.20 -2.15
CA GLU A 152 -2.93 15.79 -1.43
C GLU A 152 -2.33 16.95 -0.61
N ILE A 153 -2.40 18.18 -1.11
CA ILE A 153 -1.94 19.37 -0.36
C ILE A 153 -2.64 19.49 1.02
N PRO A 154 -3.98 19.54 1.12
CA PRO A 154 -4.65 19.62 2.41
C PRO A 154 -4.45 18.36 3.25
N ALA A 155 -4.36 17.18 2.63
CA ALA A 155 -4.07 15.94 3.35
C ALA A 155 -2.71 15.99 4.06
N ARG A 156 -1.65 16.49 3.38
CA ARG A 156 -0.33 16.69 3.98
C ARG A 156 -0.36 17.67 5.14
N LEU A 157 -1.09 18.78 5.00
CA LEU A 157 -1.24 19.75 6.10
C LEU A 157 -1.92 19.14 7.33
N ILE A 158 -2.95 18.31 7.13
CA ILE A 158 -3.62 17.58 8.22
C ILE A 158 -2.65 16.59 8.88
N HIS A 159 -1.87 15.84 8.09
CA HIS A 159 -0.90 14.89 8.64
C HIS A 159 0.19 15.61 9.45
N PHE A 160 0.70 16.74 8.94
CA PHE A 160 1.68 17.57 9.66
C PHE A 160 1.12 18.10 10.98
N LYS A 161 -0.10 18.66 10.98
CA LYS A 161 -0.76 19.16 12.20
C LYS A 161 -1.01 18.06 13.23
N ARG A 162 -1.23 16.82 12.79
CA ARG A 162 -1.40 15.64 13.66
C ARG A 162 -0.07 15.01 14.08
N GLY A 163 1.06 15.50 13.58
CA GLY A 163 2.39 14.94 13.85
C GLY A 163 2.63 13.57 13.21
N TRP A 164 1.86 13.22 12.17
CA TRP A 164 1.95 11.95 11.45
C TRP A 164 3.05 11.92 10.39
N ILE A 165 3.50 13.10 9.94
CA ILE A 165 4.66 13.32 9.07
C ILE A 165 5.47 14.50 9.61
#